data_AF-R1EHR0-F1
#
_entry.id   AF-R1EHR0-F1
#
_cell.length_a   1.000
_cell.length_b   1.000
_cell.length_c   1.000
_cell.angle_alpha   90.00
_cell.angle_beta   90.00
_cell.angle_gamma   90.00
#
_symmetry.space_group_name_H-M   'P 1'
#
loop_
_entity.id
_entity.type
_entity.pdbx_description
1 polymer ?
#
loop_
_entity_poly.entity_id
_entity_poly.type
_entity_poly.pdbx_seq_one_letter_code
_entity_poly.pdbx_strand_id
1 'polypeptide(L)'
;MQVLLRTTPLNGHAAGCQGRPGLRGATVTKVERVENTLLWKSYCTKRAEMSQLAGLPGGAVPAIAIPRHEMLDASLNEIYLFHGTDPTTARLISRWGFDERVADMGGLYGAGTYFAENSCKSMQYTKQPNSSGEFTIIYSRVLLGHAFHTSARSQTQWRRAPDRQPGLPHDSVVASGGSQVHREFIVYDRAQTYPEFIIYFKP
;
A
#
# COMPACT_ATOMS: atom_id res chain seq x y z
N MET A 1 -14.68 3.09 -8.31
CA MET A 1 -14.43 2.59 -6.93
C MET A 1 -15.30 1.41 -6.54
N GLN A 2 -16.63 1.43 -6.72
CA GLN A 2 -17.48 0.28 -6.38
C GLN A 2 -17.04 -1.02 -7.07
N VAL A 3 -16.82 -0.98 -8.40
CA VAL A 3 -16.32 -2.13 -9.17
C VAL A 3 -14.94 -2.54 -8.67
N LEU A 4 -14.00 -1.59 -8.61
CA LEU A 4 -12.64 -1.81 -8.11
C LEU A 4 -12.61 -2.54 -6.75
N LEU A 5 -13.41 -2.10 -5.78
CA LEU A 5 -13.46 -2.73 -4.45
C LEU A 5 -13.91 -4.20 -4.54
N ARG A 6 -14.90 -4.50 -5.41
CA ARG A 6 -15.51 -5.83 -5.58
C ARG A 6 -14.73 -6.76 -6.51
N THR A 7 -13.95 -6.24 -7.46
CA THR A 7 -13.27 -7.04 -8.50
C THR A 7 -11.78 -7.28 -8.23
N THR A 8 -11.19 -6.54 -7.31
CA THR A 8 -9.80 -6.77 -6.86
C THR A 8 -9.58 -7.87 -5.81
N PRO A 9 -10.58 -8.49 -5.15
CA PRO A 9 -10.33 -9.66 -4.32
C PRO A 9 -9.65 -10.79 -5.12
N LEU A 10 -8.71 -11.51 -4.50
CA LEU A 10 -8.10 -12.68 -5.11
C LEU A 10 -9.17 -13.75 -5.39
N ASN A 11 -9.07 -14.45 -6.52
CA ASN A 11 -10.01 -15.48 -6.96
C ASN A 11 -10.46 -16.39 -5.80
N GLY A 12 -11.78 -16.45 -5.56
CA GLY A 12 -12.39 -17.24 -4.47
C GLY A 12 -12.57 -16.48 -3.14
N HIS A 13 -11.91 -15.33 -2.95
CA HIS A 13 -11.99 -14.53 -1.71
C HIS A 13 -13.06 -13.42 -1.78
N ALA A 14 -13.99 -13.47 -2.74
CA ALA A 14 -15.10 -12.54 -2.83
C ALA A 14 -16.03 -12.59 -1.60
N ALA A 15 -16.08 -13.76 -0.93
CA ALA A 15 -16.82 -13.98 0.33
C ALA A 15 -16.04 -13.58 1.58
N GLY A 16 -14.81 -13.06 1.44
CA GLY A 16 -13.98 -12.55 2.53
C GLY A 16 -12.66 -13.28 2.69
N CYS A 17 -11.82 -12.76 3.58
CA CYS A 17 -10.59 -13.40 4.02
C CYS A 17 -10.64 -13.57 5.55
N GLN A 18 -10.18 -14.71 6.07
CA GLN A 18 -10.00 -14.95 7.52
C GLN A 18 -11.23 -14.58 8.38
N GLY A 19 -12.41 -15.11 8.05
CA GLY A 19 -13.62 -14.94 8.88
C GLY A 19 -14.23 -13.53 8.90
N ARG A 20 -13.82 -12.65 7.98
CA ARG A 20 -14.42 -11.32 7.78
C ARG A 20 -15.49 -11.35 6.68
N PRO A 21 -16.53 -10.51 6.75
CA PRO A 21 -17.53 -10.39 5.68
C PRO A 21 -16.90 -10.11 4.32
N GLY A 22 -17.45 -10.75 3.30
CA GLY A 22 -16.95 -10.63 1.93
C GLY A 22 -17.22 -9.29 1.29
N LEU A 23 -16.36 -8.93 0.33
CA LEU A 23 -16.54 -7.72 -0.47
C LEU A 23 -17.60 -7.88 -1.58
N ARG A 24 -18.11 -9.08 -1.83
CA ARG A 24 -19.13 -9.34 -2.86
C ARG A 24 -20.40 -8.49 -2.69
N GLY A 25 -20.85 -8.30 -1.44
CA GLY A 25 -22.00 -7.47 -1.08
C GLY A 25 -21.64 -6.01 -0.76
N ALA A 26 -20.36 -5.73 -0.55
CA ALA A 26 -19.93 -4.46 0.00
C ALA A 26 -20.36 -3.28 -0.87
N THR A 27 -21.05 -2.32 -0.28
CA THR A 27 -21.56 -1.13 -0.97
C THR A 27 -20.71 0.08 -0.57
N VAL A 28 -20.04 0.67 -1.55
CA VAL A 28 -19.32 1.94 -1.39
C VAL A 28 -20.36 3.03 -1.16
N THR A 29 -20.32 3.63 0.02
CA THR A 29 -21.25 4.69 0.42
C THR A 29 -20.68 6.06 0.10
N LYS A 30 -19.35 6.21 0.17
CA LYS A 30 -18.67 7.47 -0.09
C LYS A 30 -17.24 7.24 -0.55
N VAL A 31 -16.75 8.12 -1.43
CA VAL A 31 -15.34 8.20 -1.79
C VAL A 31 -14.91 9.65 -1.57
N GLU A 32 -13.87 9.85 -0.77
CA GLU A 32 -13.25 11.15 -0.60
C GLU A 32 -11.89 11.14 -1.28
N ARG A 33 -11.67 12.10 -2.18
CA ARG A 33 -10.33 12.38 -2.70
C ARG A 33 -9.61 13.27 -1.68
N VAL A 34 -8.42 12.87 -1.29
CA VAL A 34 -7.55 13.66 -0.42
C VAL A 34 -6.85 14.71 -1.28
N GLU A 35 -7.05 15.97 -0.92
CA GLU A 35 -6.42 17.12 -1.57
C GLU A 35 -5.50 17.80 -0.55
N ASN A 36 -4.34 17.18 -0.28
CA ASN A 36 -3.38 17.68 0.69
C ASN A 36 -2.10 18.13 -0.03
N THR A 37 -1.93 19.45 -0.18
CA THR A 37 -0.84 20.04 -0.97
C THR A 37 0.54 19.75 -0.39
N LEU A 38 0.67 19.65 0.93
CA LEU A 38 1.94 19.35 1.59
C LEU A 38 2.36 17.89 1.36
N LEU A 39 1.43 16.95 1.55
CA LEU A 39 1.68 15.54 1.26
C LEU A 39 1.96 15.32 -0.23
N TRP A 40 1.19 15.96 -1.10
CA TRP A 40 1.39 15.88 -2.54
C TRP A 40 2.78 16.39 -2.94
N LYS A 41 3.21 17.55 -2.40
CA LYS A 41 4.54 18.08 -2.67
C LYS A 41 5.64 17.12 -2.19
N SER A 42 5.52 16.58 -0.97
CA SER A 42 6.48 15.60 -0.44
C SER A 42 6.57 14.36 -1.35
N TYR A 43 5.43 13.83 -1.77
CA TYR A 43 5.34 12.69 -2.68
C TYR A 43 5.96 12.99 -4.05
N CYS A 44 5.63 14.12 -4.67
CA CYS A 44 6.18 14.52 -5.96
C CYS A 44 7.69 14.74 -5.89
N THR A 45 8.21 15.32 -4.81
CA THR A 45 9.65 15.47 -4.58
C THR A 45 10.32 14.10 -4.51
N LYS A 46 9.77 13.15 -3.75
CA LYS A 46 10.32 11.78 -3.68
C LYS A 46 10.27 11.06 -5.03
N ARG A 47 9.17 11.20 -5.76
CA ARG A 47 9.02 10.67 -7.13
C ARG A 47 10.09 11.23 -8.07
N ALA A 48 10.35 12.53 -8.03
CA ALA A 48 11.37 13.17 -8.85
C ALA A 48 12.79 12.71 -8.47
N GLU A 49 13.09 12.58 -7.18
CA GLU A 49 14.36 12.03 -6.67
C GLU A 49 14.60 10.61 -7.20
N MET A 50 13.60 9.72 -7.05
CA MET A 50 13.70 8.34 -7.54
C MET A 50 13.83 8.29 -9.07
N SER A 51 13.14 9.16 -9.80
CA SER A 51 13.26 9.28 -11.27
C SER A 51 14.68 9.69 -11.70
N GLN A 52 15.28 10.67 -11.01
CA GLN A 52 16.66 11.09 -11.29
C GLN A 52 17.65 9.95 -11.02
N LEU A 53 17.51 9.25 -9.89
CA LEU A 53 18.35 8.10 -9.57
C LEU A 53 18.18 6.97 -10.59
N ALA A 54 16.96 6.73 -11.06
CA ALA A 54 16.67 5.71 -12.07
C ALA A 54 17.31 6.02 -13.44
N GLY A 55 17.50 7.31 -13.75
CA GLY A 55 18.15 7.77 -14.97
C GLY A 55 19.69 7.68 -14.97
N LEU A 56 20.31 7.39 -13.81
CA LEU A 56 21.76 7.23 -13.72
C LEU A 56 22.21 5.86 -14.28
N PRO A 57 23.47 5.72 -14.74
CA PRO A 57 24.03 4.44 -15.13
C PRO A 57 23.90 3.39 -14.01
N GLY A 58 23.29 2.24 -14.31
CA GLY A 58 23.02 1.18 -13.32
C GLY A 58 21.86 1.49 -12.36
N GLY A 59 21.18 2.63 -12.53
CA GLY A 59 20.04 3.05 -11.72
C GLY A 59 18.69 2.47 -12.17
N ALA A 60 18.62 1.82 -13.33
CA ALA A 60 17.36 1.28 -13.86
C ALA A 60 16.65 0.37 -12.84
N VAL A 61 15.35 0.62 -12.66
CA VAL A 61 14.51 -0.11 -11.71
C VAL A 61 13.97 -1.38 -12.38
N PRO A 62 14.19 -2.58 -11.81
CA PRO A 62 13.55 -3.81 -12.30
C PRO A 62 12.03 -3.72 -12.21
N ALA A 63 11.35 -4.02 -13.30
CA ALA A 63 9.89 -3.95 -13.37
C ALA A 63 9.23 -5.02 -12.49
N ILE A 64 8.23 -4.62 -11.72
CA ILE A 64 7.33 -5.54 -11.02
C ILE A 64 6.16 -5.86 -11.94
N ALA A 65 5.71 -7.13 -11.96
CA ALA A 65 4.52 -7.52 -12.70
C ALA A 65 3.25 -6.97 -12.02
N ILE A 66 2.84 -5.77 -12.44
CA ILE A 66 1.66 -5.04 -11.94
C ILE A 66 0.89 -4.40 -13.11
N PRO A 67 -0.44 -4.23 -13.00
CA PRO A 67 -1.21 -3.52 -14.02
C PRO A 67 -0.71 -2.09 -14.21
N ARG A 68 -0.45 -1.70 -15.46
CA ARG A 68 -0.08 -0.32 -15.80
C ARG A 68 -1.28 0.62 -15.62
N HIS A 69 -0.99 1.85 -15.26
CA HIS A 69 -1.96 2.92 -15.15
C HIS A 69 -1.39 4.17 -15.82
N GLU A 70 -2.18 4.82 -16.68
CA GLU A 70 -1.73 5.94 -17.54
C GLU A 70 -1.16 7.14 -16.77
N MET A 71 -1.67 7.41 -15.57
CA MET A 71 -1.23 8.51 -14.71
C MET A 71 -0.05 8.16 -13.77
N LEU A 72 0.49 6.94 -13.83
CA LEU A 72 1.55 6.47 -12.92
C LEU A 72 2.84 6.21 -13.70
N ASP A 73 3.98 6.47 -13.05
CA ASP A 73 5.29 6.17 -13.60
C ASP A 73 5.64 4.69 -13.47
N ALA A 74 5.40 3.94 -14.54
CA ALA A 74 5.77 2.53 -14.61
C ALA A 74 7.29 2.30 -14.45
N SER A 75 8.15 3.28 -14.79
CA SER A 75 9.60 3.16 -14.63
C SER A 75 10.05 3.16 -13.17
N LEU A 76 9.19 3.62 -12.26
CA LEU A 76 9.44 3.64 -10.81
C LEU A 76 8.63 2.59 -10.05
N ASN A 77 7.97 1.68 -10.76
CA ASN A 77 6.95 0.81 -10.18
C ASN A 77 5.91 1.61 -9.35
N GLU A 78 5.50 2.79 -9.84
CA GLU A 78 4.43 3.58 -9.22
C GLU A 78 3.09 2.86 -9.43
N ILE A 79 2.41 2.54 -8.33
CA ILE A 79 1.17 1.76 -8.36
C ILE A 79 0.15 2.28 -7.35
N TYR A 80 -1.13 2.08 -7.66
CA TYR A 80 -2.18 2.19 -6.67
C TYR A 80 -2.36 0.92 -5.84
N LEU A 81 -2.29 1.04 -4.52
CA LEU A 81 -2.49 -0.08 -3.60
C LEU A 81 -3.47 0.27 -2.47
N PHE A 82 -4.07 -0.77 -1.90
CA PHE A 82 -4.98 -0.65 -0.77
C PHE A 82 -4.24 -0.70 0.55
N HIS A 83 -4.65 0.16 1.48
CA HIS A 83 -4.27 0.10 2.89
C HIS A 83 -5.53 0.08 3.75
N GLY A 84 -5.70 -0.98 4.55
CA GLY A 84 -6.85 -1.12 5.43
C GLY A 84 -6.54 -0.58 6.81
N THR A 85 -7.43 0.24 7.34
CA THR A 85 -7.30 0.82 8.67
C THR A 85 -8.67 1.23 9.21
N ASP A 86 -8.74 1.71 10.44
CA ASP A 86 -9.99 2.24 11.00
C ASP A 86 -10.27 3.69 10.52
N PRO A 87 -11.52 4.17 10.61
CA PRO A 87 -11.89 5.50 10.13
C PRO A 87 -11.11 6.66 10.78
N THR A 88 -10.74 6.54 12.06
CA THR A 88 -9.99 7.57 12.78
C THR A 88 -8.56 7.65 12.24
N THR A 89 -7.90 6.50 12.09
CA THR A 89 -6.56 6.42 11.52
C THR A 89 -6.54 6.86 10.06
N ALA A 90 -7.56 6.53 9.25
CA ALA A 90 -7.67 7.01 7.88
C ALA A 90 -7.73 8.55 7.81
N ARG A 91 -8.44 9.19 8.74
CA ARG A 91 -8.47 10.66 8.84
C ARG A 91 -7.10 11.23 9.22
N LEU A 92 -6.38 10.61 10.16
CA LEU A 92 -5.02 11.03 10.52
C LEU A 92 -4.09 10.92 9.30
N ILE A 93 -4.11 9.79 8.59
CA ILE A 93 -3.29 9.57 7.38
C ILE A 93 -3.60 10.61 6.30
N SER A 94 -4.88 10.97 6.07
CA SER A 94 -5.22 12.00 5.07
C SER A 94 -4.67 13.40 5.40
N ARG A 95 -4.47 13.70 6.69
CA ARG A 95 -3.98 15.01 7.14
C ARG A 95 -2.46 15.04 7.22
N TRP A 96 -1.85 13.97 7.71
CA TRP A 96 -0.44 13.94 8.13
C TRP A 96 0.42 12.96 7.34
N GLY A 97 -0.17 12.18 6.44
CA GLY A 97 0.49 11.12 5.72
C GLY A 97 0.58 9.84 6.54
N PHE A 98 1.13 8.79 5.92
CA PHE A 98 1.54 7.60 6.66
C PHE A 98 2.72 7.94 7.58
N ASP A 99 2.86 7.18 8.66
CA ASP A 99 3.94 7.36 9.62
C ASP A 99 4.51 5.99 10.00
N GLU A 100 5.64 5.64 9.38
CA GLU A 100 6.33 4.38 9.62
C GLU A 100 6.81 4.21 11.07
N ARG A 101 6.94 5.31 11.84
CA ARG A 101 7.43 5.29 13.22
C ARG A 101 6.42 4.71 14.21
N VAL A 102 5.14 4.66 13.82
CA VAL A 102 4.06 4.03 14.59
C VAL A 102 3.62 2.69 14.00
N ALA A 103 4.39 2.16 13.04
CA ALA A 103 4.12 0.86 12.44
C ALA A 103 4.22 -0.28 13.47
N ASP A 104 3.49 -1.36 13.21
CA ASP A 104 3.54 -2.56 14.04
C ASP A 104 4.91 -3.24 13.94
N MET A 105 5.57 -3.35 15.09
CA MET A 105 6.88 -3.96 15.25
C MET A 105 6.85 -5.49 15.09
N GLY A 106 5.65 -6.09 15.17
CA GLY A 106 5.40 -7.50 14.91
C GLY A 106 5.18 -7.85 13.43
N GLY A 107 5.26 -6.87 12.52
CA GLY A 107 5.07 -7.08 11.08
C GLY A 107 6.06 -8.10 10.51
N LEU A 108 5.57 -9.03 9.67
CA LEU A 108 6.37 -10.14 9.11
C LEU A 108 7.57 -9.67 8.27
N TYR A 109 7.51 -8.44 7.76
CA TYR A 109 8.53 -7.79 6.94
C TYR A 109 9.06 -6.51 7.63
N GLY A 110 8.99 -6.44 8.96
CA GLY A 110 9.47 -5.32 9.76
C GLY A 110 8.48 -4.17 9.88
N ALA A 111 8.95 -3.09 10.52
CA ALA A 111 8.17 -1.90 10.87
C ALA A 111 8.14 -0.93 9.69
N GLY A 112 7.20 -1.16 8.78
CA GLY A 112 6.91 -0.30 7.63
C GLY A 112 5.41 -0.15 7.41
N THR A 113 5.04 0.58 6.36
CA THR A 113 3.64 0.71 5.95
C THR A 113 3.30 -0.39 4.95
N TYR A 114 2.29 -1.19 5.27
CA TYR A 114 1.88 -2.35 4.47
C TYR A 114 0.72 -2.00 3.54
N PHE A 115 0.83 -2.47 2.30
CA PHE A 115 -0.17 -2.30 1.26
C PHE A 115 -0.45 -3.64 0.58
N ALA A 116 -1.60 -3.75 -0.08
CA ALA A 116 -1.95 -4.91 -0.89
C ALA A 116 -2.65 -4.48 -2.19
N GLU A 117 -2.44 -5.25 -3.26
CA GLU A 117 -3.13 -5.04 -4.54
C GLU A 117 -4.59 -5.53 -4.48
N ASN A 118 -4.86 -6.54 -3.64
CA ASN A 118 -6.21 -7.06 -3.43
C ASN A 118 -6.85 -6.39 -2.22
N SER A 119 -8.01 -5.76 -2.43
CA SER A 119 -8.78 -5.11 -1.36
C SER A 119 -9.09 -6.05 -0.19
N CYS A 120 -9.40 -7.31 -0.46
CA CYS A 120 -9.75 -8.30 0.56
C CYS A 120 -8.61 -8.63 1.55
N LYS A 121 -7.34 -8.39 1.17
CA LYS A 121 -6.22 -8.48 2.12
C LYS A 121 -6.24 -7.31 3.09
N SER A 122 -6.32 -6.10 2.56
CA SER A 122 -6.37 -4.87 3.36
C SER A 122 -7.62 -4.83 4.26
N MET A 123 -8.75 -5.41 3.83
CA MET A 123 -9.96 -5.59 4.65
C MET A 123 -9.75 -6.31 5.98
N GLN A 124 -8.72 -7.17 6.11
CA GLN A 124 -8.44 -7.86 7.37
C GLN A 124 -8.04 -6.86 8.48
N TYR A 125 -7.62 -5.65 8.10
CA TYR A 125 -7.17 -4.58 8.98
C TYR A 125 -8.23 -3.48 9.18
N THR A 126 -9.37 -3.53 8.50
CA THR A 126 -10.49 -2.60 8.70
C THR A 126 -11.37 -3.08 9.86
N LYS A 127 -10.88 -2.94 11.10
CA LYS A 127 -11.44 -3.66 12.26
C LYS A 127 -12.77 -3.12 12.77
N GLN A 128 -12.99 -1.81 12.69
CA GLN A 128 -14.15 -1.13 13.29
C GLN A 128 -14.78 -0.14 12.30
N PRO A 129 -16.11 -0.07 12.21
CA PRO A 129 -16.80 0.96 11.43
C PRO A 129 -16.88 2.29 12.21
N ASN A 130 -17.27 3.36 11.51
CA ASN A 130 -17.64 4.63 12.13
C ASN A 130 -19.06 4.56 12.76
N SER A 131 -19.52 5.67 13.35
CA SER A 131 -20.87 5.76 13.96
C SER A 131 -22.03 5.53 12.99
N SER A 132 -21.80 5.66 11.68
CA SER A 132 -22.78 5.38 10.63
C SER A 132 -22.71 3.94 10.12
N GLY A 133 -21.88 3.08 10.72
CA GLY A 133 -21.68 1.69 10.33
C GLY A 133 -20.80 1.51 9.09
N GLU A 134 -20.02 2.52 8.69
CA GLU A 134 -19.15 2.47 7.52
C GLU A 134 -17.72 2.09 7.90
N PHE A 135 -17.16 1.11 7.19
CA PHE A 135 -15.74 0.78 7.22
C PHE A 135 -14.96 1.68 6.27
N THR A 136 -13.64 1.71 6.43
CA THR A 136 -12.77 2.58 5.63
C THR A 136 -11.58 1.80 5.08
N ILE A 137 -11.25 2.04 3.82
CA ILE A 137 -10.04 1.55 3.18
C ILE A 137 -9.42 2.70 2.37
N ILE A 138 -8.10 2.85 2.45
CA ILE A 138 -7.36 3.88 1.72
C ILE A 138 -6.85 3.29 0.42
N TYR A 139 -6.95 4.02 -0.68
CA TYR A 139 -6.36 3.68 -1.96
C TYR A 139 -5.28 4.73 -2.28
N SER A 140 -4.02 4.30 -2.26
CA SER A 140 -2.86 5.19 -2.23
C SER A 140 -1.99 5.00 -3.46
N ARG A 141 -1.37 6.07 -3.96
CA ARG A 141 -0.20 5.95 -4.85
C ARG A 141 1.00 5.53 -4.01
N VAL A 142 1.76 4.56 -4.49
CA VAL A 142 2.93 4.02 -3.80
C VAL A 142 4.08 3.88 -4.81
N LEU A 143 5.23 4.46 -4.48
CA LEU A 143 6.47 4.34 -5.25
C LEU A 143 7.26 3.12 -4.74
N LEU A 144 7.33 2.05 -5.52
CA LEU A 144 8.01 0.83 -5.10
C LEU A 144 9.50 0.78 -5.47
N GLY A 145 9.93 1.50 -6.51
CA GLY A 145 11.34 1.58 -6.91
C GLY A 145 12.01 0.21 -7.07
N HIS A 146 13.28 0.11 -6.67
CA HIS A 146 14.00 -1.16 -6.52
C HIS A 146 13.42 -1.95 -5.36
N ALA A 147 12.50 -2.86 -5.68
CA ALA A 147 11.90 -3.74 -4.68
C ALA A 147 12.79 -4.94 -4.34
N PHE A 148 12.91 -5.24 -3.04
CA PHE A 148 13.41 -6.52 -2.56
C PHE A 148 12.29 -7.56 -2.57
N HIS A 149 12.47 -8.66 -3.28
CA HIS A 149 11.47 -9.73 -3.37
C HIS A 149 11.74 -10.85 -2.35
N THR A 150 10.71 -11.26 -1.60
CA THR A 150 10.85 -12.33 -0.60
C THR A 150 9.59 -13.18 -0.43
N SER A 151 9.79 -14.43 -0.01
CA SER A 151 8.75 -15.32 0.51
C SER A 151 8.93 -15.66 2.00
N ALA A 152 10.02 -15.18 2.61
CA ALA A 152 10.38 -15.47 4.00
C ALA A 152 9.65 -14.54 4.99
N ARG A 153 8.99 -15.13 5.99
CA ARG A 153 7.98 -14.48 6.86
C ARG A 153 8.45 -14.16 8.28
N SER A 154 9.72 -13.85 8.48
CA SER A 154 10.30 -13.69 9.83
C SER A 154 11.26 -12.51 9.95
N GLN A 155 11.01 -11.44 9.20
CA GLN A 155 11.90 -10.29 9.09
C GLN A 155 11.46 -9.12 9.99
N THR A 156 11.00 -9.43 11.20
CA THR A 156 10.40 -8.48 12.14
C THR A 156 11.34 -7.37 12.61
N GLN A 157 12.66 -7.57 12.47
CA GLN A 157 13.69 -6.62 12.87
C GLN A 157 13.88 -5.47 11.88
N TRP A 158 13.37 -5.57 10.65
CA TRP A 158 13.60 -4.53 9.65
C TRP A 158 12.95 -3.20 10.02
N ARG A 159 13.69 -2.11 9.79
CA ARG A 159 13.25 -0.70 9.89
C ARG A 159 13.35 0.03 8.56
N ARG A 160 13.98 -0.61 7.58
CA ARG A 160 14.11 -0.21 6.18
C ARG A 160 14.22 -1.47 5.33
N ALA A 161 14.05 -1.35 4.01
CA ALA A 161 14.26 -2.48 3.12
C ALA A 161 15.74 -2.92 3.13
N PRO A 162 16.03 -4.20 2.85
CA PRO A 162 17.41 -4.71 2.81
C PRO A 162 18.29 -3.98 1.81
N ASP A 163 19.61 -4.09 1.98
CA ASP A 163 20.57 -3.50 1.05
C ASP A 163 20.64 -4.28 -0.27
N ARG A 164 20.58 -3.56 -1.39
CA ARG A 164 20.88 -4.11 -2.73
C ARG A 164 22.38 -4.09 -3.01
N GLN A 165 23.06 -3.13 -2.42
CA GLN A 165 24.51 -3.01 -2.37
C GLN A 165 24.88 -2.46 -0.98
N PRO A 166 26.09 -2.70 -0.45
CA PRO A 166 26.47 -2.21 0.87
C PRO A 166 26.20 -0.70 1.04
N GLY A 167 25.33 -0.33 1.98
CA GLY A 167 24.95 1.05 2.24
C GLY A 167 23.82 1.60 1.37
N LEU A 168 23.41 0.88 0.32
CA LEU A 168 22.35 1.26 -0.59
C LEU A 168 21.13 0.34 -0.37
N PRO A 169 20.10 0.79 0.38
CA PRO A 169 18.89 0.02 0.60
C PRO A 169 18.09 -0.13 -0.71
N HIS A 170 17.27 -1.17 -0.77
CA HIS A 170 16.12 -1.20 -1.68
C HIS A 170 15.13 -0.09 -1.28
N ASP A 171 14.22 0.26 -2.20
CA ASP A 171 13.19 1.27 -1.93
C ASP A 171 11.95 0.67 -1.24
N SER A 172 11.68 -0.62 -1.47
CA SER A 172 10.53 -1.31 -0.90
C SER A 172 10.78 -2.82 -0.76
N VAL A 173 9.84 -3.51 -0.12
CA VAL A 173 9.78 -4.97 -0.08
C VAL A 173 8.49 -5.44 -0.76
N VAL A 174 8.62 -6.42 -1.66
CA VAL A 174 7.50 -7.14 -2.27
C VAL A 174 7.51 -8.56 -1.73
N ALA A 175 6.53 -8.86 -0.88
CA ALA A 175 6.39 -10.16 -0.28
C ALA A 175 5.35 -11.01 -1.02
N SER A 176 5.76 -12.18 -1.49
CA SER A 176 4.91 -13.10 -2.26
C SER A 176 5.38 -14.55 -2.18
N GLY A 177 4.46 -15.50 -2.25
CA GLY A 177 4.78 -16.93 -2.27
C GLY A 177 4.90 -17.59 -0.89
N GLY A 178 5.33 -18.86 -0.86
CA GLY A 178 5.26 -19.67 0.35
C GLY A 178 3.80 -19.87 0.81
N SER A 179 3.51 -19.65 2.08
CA SER A 179 2.14 -19.65 2.61
C SER A 179 1.40 -18.31 2.43
N GLN A 180 1.96 -17.38 1.65
CA GLN A 180 1.36 -16.07 1.37
C GLN A 180 0.42 -16.09 0.18
N VAL A 181 -0.87 -15.94 0.49
CA VAL A 181 -1.94 -15.91 -0.51
C VAL A 181 -1.97 -14.58 -1.27
N HIS A 182 -1.74 -13.44 -0.59
CA HIS A 182 -1.78 -12.11 -1.19
C HIS A 182 -0.39 -11.50 -1.28
N ARG A 183 -0.04 -10.86 -2.39
CA ARG A 183 1.17 -10.05 -2.43
C ARG A 183 1.00 -8.85 -1.50
N GLU A 184 2.01 -8.61 -0.69
CA GLU A 184 2.08 -7.46 0.22
C GLU A 184 3.27 -6.59 -0.19
N PHE A 185 3.08 -5.29 -0.11
CA PHE A 185 4.05 -4.28 -0.53
C PHE A 185 4.35 -3.39 0.67
N ILE A 186 5.62 -3.27 1.03
CA ILE A 186 6.04 -2.59 2.25
C ILE A 186 7.00 -1.47 1.88
N VAL A 187 6.69 -0.27 2.35
CA VAL A 187 7.54 0.92 2.24
C VAL A 187 7.90 1.43 3.63
N TYR A 188 9.08 2.00 3.77
CA TYR A 188 9.64 2.45 5.05
C TYR A 188 9.92 3.96 5.06
N ASP A 189 9.54 4.67 4.01
CA ASP A 189 9.58 6.12 3.92
C ASP A 189 8.19 6.61 3.50
N ARG A 190 7.52 7.36 4.39
CA ARG A 190 6.21 7.94 4.11
C ARG A 190 6.16 8.79 2.84
N ALA A 191 7.27 9.41 2.42
CA ALA A 191 7.30 10.22 1.21
C ALA A 191 7.11 9.38 -0.07
N GLN A 192 7.28 8.05 0.00
CA GLN A 192 6.96 7.13 -1.10
C GLN A 192 5.45 6.93 -1.30
N THR A 193 4.59 7.55 -0.49
CA THR A 193 3.15 7.30 -0.49
C THR A 193 2.33 8.58 -0.59
N TYR A 194 1.20 8.49 -1.27
CA TYR A 194 0.16 9.53 -1.25
C TYR A 194 -1.21 8.88 -1.06
N PRO A 195 -1.91 9.11 0.08
CA PRO A 195 -3.21 8.52 0.37
C PRO A 195 -4.32 9.21 -0.44
N GLU A 196 -4.38 8.95 -1.75
CA GLU A 196 -5.20 9.74 -2.68
C GLU A 196 -6.71 9.61 -2.45
N PHE A 197 -7.19 8.43 -2.05
CA PHE A 197 -8.61 8.21 -1.80
C PHE A 197 -8.87 7.52 -0.47
N ILE A 198 -9.89 8.00 0.24
CA ILE A 198 -10.53 7.29 1.35
C ILE A 198 -11.87 6.75 0.83
N ILE A 199 -12.02 5.42 0.87
CA ILE A 199 -13.23 4.74 0.42
C ILE A 199 -14.00 4.27 1.66
N TYR A 200 -15.22 4.76 1.80
CA TYR A 200 -16.18 4.33 2.82
C TYR A 200 -17.13 3.30 2.22
N PHE A 201 -17.39 2.23 2.95
CA PHE A 201 -18.27 1.16 2.48
C PHE A 201 -18.94 0.44 3.65
N LYS A 202 -20.05 -0.24 3.35
CA LYS A 202 -20.73 -1.17 4.25
C LYS A 202 -20.64 -2.58 3.67
N PRO A 203 -20.46 -3.64 4.48
CA PRO A 203 -20.41 -5.02 4.00
C PRO A 203 -21.70 -5.48 3.32
#